data_AF-A0A0J6VR06-F1
#
_entry.id   AF-A0A0J6VR06-F1
#
_cell.length_a   1.000
_cell.length_b   1.000
_cell.length_c   1.000
_cell.angle_alpha   90.00
_cell.angle_beta   90.00
_cell.angle_gamma   90.00
#
_symmetry.space_group_name_H-M   'P 1'
#
loop_
_entity.id
_entity.type
_entity.pdbx_description
1 polymer ?
#
loop_
_entity_poly.entity_id
_entity_poly.type
_entity_poly.pdbx_seq_one_letter_code
_entity_poly.pdbx_strand_id
1 'polypeptide(L)'
;MTLATNPWAVTDHDPTSNLNTAGPSTAAVLAYARADIHSAVAAADDPHHRRQHALSARDNAVTVLLAGDATPDELRHAEYYLADAEAFIAATNSPVH
;
A
#
# COMPACT_ATOMS: atom_id res chain seq x y z
N MET A 1 -10.97 30.02 1.96
CA MET A 1 -9.73 29.28 2.29
C MET A 1 -10.15 27.97 2.89
N THR A 2 -10.33 26.94 2.05
CA THR A 2 -10.84 25.64 2.49
C THR A 2 -9.66 24.87 3.06
N LEU A 3 -9.66 24.67 4.38
CA LEU A 3 -8.71 23.78 5.04
C LEU A 3 -8.99 22.38 4.47
N ALA A 4 -8.13 21.90 3.57
CA ALA A 4 -8.11 20.49 3.21
C ALA A 4 -7.71 19.76 4.49
N THR A 5 -8.69 19.29 5.25
CA THR A 5 -8.47 18.36 6.35
C THR A 5 -7.80 17.15 5.72
N ASN A 6 -6.47 17.08 5.75
CA ASN A 6 -5.77 15.88 5.36
C ASN A 6 -6.21 14.80 6.34
N PRO A 7 -7.02 13.80 5.93
CA PRO A 7 -7.44 12.74 6.84
C PRO A 7 -6.26 11.86 7.30
N TRP A 8 -5.06 12.12 6.77
CA TRP A 8 -3.80 11.40 6.96
C TRP A 8 -2.93 11.94 8.09
N ALA A 9 -3.25 13.11 8.67
CA ALA A 9 -2.47 13.68 9.78
C ALA A 9 -2.81 13.03 11.14
N VAL A 10 -3.86 12.21 11.21
CA VAL A 10 -4.35 11.59 12.46
C VAL A 10 -3.97 10.13 12.59
N THR A 11 -3.64 9.45 11.50
CA THR A 11 -3.13 8.08 11.60
C THR A 11 -1.63 8.16 11.86
N ASP A 12 -1.27 8.13 13.13
CA ASP A 12 0.05 7.69 13.59
C ASP A 12 0.31 6.33 12.91
N HIS A 13 1.02 6.37 11.78
CA HIS A 13 1.35 5.23 10.93
C HIS A 13 2.55 4.48 11.52
N ASP A 14 2.63 4.38 12.84
CA ASP A 14 3.55 3.45 13.48
C ASP A 14 2.92 2.05 13.39
N PRO A 15 3.50 1.11 12.60
CA PRO A 15 3.01 -0.25 12.50
C PRO A 15 3.04 -1.00 13.85
N THR A 16 3.63 -0.42 14.90
CA THR A 16 3.72 -1.02 16.23
C THR A 16 2.64 -0.55 17.22
N SER A 17 1.93 0.56 16.94
CA SER A 17 1.01 1.18 17.91
C SER A 17 -0.30 0.40 18.18
N ASN A 18 -0.59 -0.67 17.43
CA ASN A 18 -1.82 -1.48 17.59
C ASN A 18 -1.58 -2.98 17.78
N LEU A 19 -0.43 -3.39 18.30
CA LEU A 19 -0.12 -4.79 18.61
C LEU A 19 -1.00 -5.35 19.74
N ASN A 20 -2.24 -5.64 19.42
CA ASN A 20 -3.14 -6.52 20.16
C ASN A 20 -2.67 -7.98 19.96
N THR A 21 -1.44 -8.34 20.33
CA THR A 21 -0.87 -9.72 20.39
C THR A 21 -0.98 -10.63 19.14
N ALA A 22 -1.72 -10.28 18.09
CA ALA A 22 -2.07 -11.14 16.95
C ALA A 22 -1.60 -10.60 15.58
N GLY A 23 -0.88 -9.48 15.54
CA GLY A 23 -0.56 -8.80 14.28
C GLY A 23 -1.77 -8.05 13.67
N PRO A 24 -1.57 -7.28 12.59
CA PRO A 24 -2.65 -6.56 11.92
C PRO A 24 -3.64 -7.54 11.27
N SER A 25 -4.92 -7.19 11.25
CA SER A 25 -5.94 -7.97 10.53
C SER A 25 -5.73 -7.88 9.02
N THR A 26 -6.26 -8.85 8.27
CA THR A 26 -6.25 -8.86 6.79
C THR A 26 -6.80 -7.55 6.20
N ALA A 27 -7.89 -7.01 6.75
CA ALA A 27 -8.44 -5.72 6.38
C ALA A 27 -7.49 -4.54 6.63
N ALA A 28 -6.72 -4.57 7.73
CA ALA A 28 -5.73 -3.54 8.04
C ALA A 28 -4.55 -3.61 7.05
N VAL A 29 -4.06 -4.81 6.73
CA VAL A 29 -3.00 -5.00 5.73
C VAL A 29 -3.46 -4.53 4.34
N LEU A 30 -4.72 -4.80 3.97
CA LEU A 30 -5.28 -4.29 2.72
C LEU A 30 -5.33 -2.75 2.69
N ALA A 31 -5.66 -2.12 3.82
CA ALA A 31 -5.64 -0.67 3.94
C ALA A 31 -4.22 -0.09 3.78
N TYR A 32 -3.20 -0.78 4.30
CA TYR A 32 -1.80 -0.40 4.08
C TYR A 32 -1.40 -0.50 2.62
N ALA A 33 -1.75 -1.59 1.92
CA ALA A 33 -1.49 -1.72 0.49
C ALA A 33 -2.10 -0.55 -0.32
N ARG A 34 -3.34 -0.17 -0.01
CA ARG A 34 -4.00 0.98 -0.63
C ARG A 34 -3.27 2.30 -0.36
N ALA A 35 -2.86 2.52 0.89
CA ALA A 35 -2.14 3.73 1.29
C ALA A 35 -0.79 3.86 0.57
N ASP A 36 -0.07 2.74 0.43
CA ASP A 36 1.20 2.70 -0.29
C ASP A 36 1.02 2.97 -1.79
N ILE A 37 -0.02 2.44 -2.43
CA ILE A 37 -0.33 2.80 -3.84
C ILE A 37 -0.58 4.30 -3.99
N HIS A 38 -1.37 4.91 -3.10
CA HIS A 38 -1.58 6.36 -3.14
C HIS A 38 -0.27 7.15 -2.93
N SER A 39 0.59 6.67 -2.04
CA SER A 39 1.89 7.29 -1.78
C SER A 39 2.83 7.15 -2.99
N ALA A 40 2.80 6.01 -3.69
CA ALA A 40 3.53 5.81 -4.94
C ALA A 40 3.04 6.76 -6.06
N VAL A 41 1.73 6.98 -6.16
CA VAL A 41 1.15 7.97 -7.08
C VAL A 41 1.62 9.39 -6.74
N ALA A 42 1.62 9.75 -5.45
CA ALA A 42 2.03 11.08 -4.99
C ALA A 42 3.53 11.34 -5.13
N ALA A 43 4.38 10.32 -5.04
CA ALA A 43 5.84 10.40 -5.19
C ALA A 43 6.27 10.52 -6.67
N ALA A 44 5.55 11.29 -7.48
CA ALA A 44 5.72 11.24 -8.92
C ALA A 44 7.11 11.72 -9.40
N ASP A 45 7.66 12.68 -8.66
CA ASP A 45 8.95 13.32 -8.95
C ASP A 45 10.12 12.66 -8.18
N ASP A 46 9.84 11.63 -7.37
CA ASP A 46 10.85 10.88 -6.62
C ASP A 46 10.76 9.38 -6.97
N PRO A 47 11.53 8.92 -7.98
CA PRO A 47 11.52 7.53 -8.42
C PRO A 47 11.90 6.54 -7.30
N HIS A 48 12.76 6.96 -6.37
CA HIS A 48 13.18 6.10 -5.26
C HIS A 48 12.03 5.92 -4.26
N HIS A 49 11.41 7.00 -3.82
CA HIS A 49 10.27 6.94 -2.89
C HIS A 49 9.06 6.24 -3.53
N ARG A 50 8.76 6.53 -4.81
CA ARG A 50 7.73 5.81 -5.57
C ARG A 50 7.97 4.30 -5.56
N ARG A 51 9.21 3.88 -5.82
CA ARG A 51 9.59 2.45 -5.82
C ARG A 51 9.48 1.83 -4.43
N GLN A 52 9.85 2.53 -3.37
CA GLN A 52 9.73 2.02 -2.00
C GLN A 52 8.26 1.79 -1.61
N HIS A 53 7.39 2.75 -1.91
CA HIS A 53 5.95 2.59 -1.67
C HIS A 53 5.36 1.46 -2.51
N ALA A 54 5.74 1.33 -3.78
CA ALA A 54 5.28 0.23 -4.61
C ALA A 54 5.73 -1.15 -4.07
N LEU A 55 6.95 -1.28 -3.55
CA LEU A 55 7.41 -2.52 -2.91
C LEU A 55 6.60 -2.84 -1.64
N SER A 56 6.35 -1.84 -0.79
CA SER A 56 5.53 -2.00 0.41
C SER A 56 4.10 -2.43 0.05
N ALA A 57 3.48 -1.76 -0.94
CA ALA A 57 2.15 -2.13 -1.44
C ALA A 57 2.09 -3.58 -1.92
N ARG A 58 3.12 -4.02 -2.67
CA ARG A 58 3.23 -5.39 -3.18
C ARG A 58 3.25 -6.41 -2.04
N ASP A 59 4.12 -6.20 -1.05
CA ASP A 59 4.32 -7.16 0.03
C ASP A 59 3.07 -7.22 0.95
N ASN A 60 2.39 -6.10 1.17
CA ASN A 60 1.10 -6.04 1.86
C ASN A 60 -0.01 -6.76 1.06
N ALA A 61 -0.10 -6.53 -0.25
CA ALA A 61 -1.07 -7.22 -1.11
C ALA A 61 -0.85 -8.74 -1.11
N VAL A 62 0.40 -9.20 -1.23
CA VAL A 62 0.75 -10.63 -1.15
C VAL A 62 0.36 -11.23 0.20
N THR A 63 0.53 -10.48 1.29
CA THR A 63 0.11 -10.93 2.62
C THR A 63 -1.41 -11.18 2.68
N VAL A 64 -2.22 -10.29 2.09
CA VAL A 64 -3.69 -10.49 1.99
C VAL A 64 -4.04 -11.69 1.11
N LEU A 65 -3.34 -11.87 -0.02
CA LEU A 65 -3.59 -13.00 -0.93
C LEU A 65 -3.26 -14.37 -0.32
N LEU A 66 -2.35 -14.40 0.65
CA LEU A 66 -1.96 -15.61 1.37
C LEU A 66 -2.76 -15.83 2.67
N ALA A 67 -3.58 -14.85 3.09
CA ALA A 67 -4.36 -14.93 4.31
C ALA A 67 -5.55 -15.89 4.13
N GLY A 68 -5.61 -16.93 4.96
CA GLY A 68 -6.65 -17.96 4.89
C GLY A 68 -8.05 -17.48 5.31
N ASP A 69 -8.15 -16.31 5.93
CA ASP A 69 -9.39 -15.67 6.36
C ASP A 69 -9.81 -14.49 5.46
N ALA A 70 -9.07 -14.20 4.39
CA ALA A 70 -9.40 -13.14 3.46
C ALA A 70 -10.74 -13.41 2.76
N THR A 71 -11.61 -12.42 2.75
CA THR A 71 -12.85 -12.48 2.00
C THR A 71 -12.58 -12.39 0.49
N PRO A 72 -13.49 -12.91 -0.37
CA PRO A 72 -13.32 -12.81 -1.82
C PRO A 72 -13.19 -11.37 -2.35
N ASP A 73 -13.75 -10.39 -1.63
CA ASP A 73 -13.64 -8.98 -2.01
C ASP A 73 -12.27 -8.40 -1.64
N GLU A 74 -11.73 -8.75 -0.46
CA GLU A 74 -10.37 -8.38 -0.06
C GLU A 74 -9.32 -8.97 -1.00
N LEU A 75 -9.49 -10.24 -1.41
CA LEU A 75 -8.63 -10.88 -2.40
C LEU A 75 -8.64 -10.12 -3.72
N ARG A 76 -9.83 -9.75 -4.22
CA ARG A 76 -9.95 -8.97 -5.47
C ARG A 76 -9.26 -7.61 -5.37
N HIS A 77 -9.40 -6.90 -4.24
CA HIS A 77 -8.70 -5.64 -4.04
C HIS A 77 -7.18 -5.82 -3.94
N ALA A 78 -6.71 -6.88 -3.26
CA ALA A 78 -5.29 -7.20 -3.17
C ALA A 78 -4.69 -7.52 -4.55
N GLU A 79 -5.41 -8.24 -5.42
CA GLU A 79 -4.98 -8.47 -6.81
C GLU A 79 -4.82 -7.15 -7.58
N TYR A 80 -5.75 -6.22 -7.44
CA TYR A 80 -5.64 -4.89 -8.07
C TYR A 80 -4.43 -4.11 -7.55
N TYR A 81 -4.21 -4.09 -6.23
CA TYR A 81 -3.08 -3.38 -5.65
C TYR A 81 -1.74 -4.03 -5.98
N LEU A 82 -1.69 -5.36 -6.11
CA LEU A 82 -0.52 -6.08 -6.58
C LEU A 82 -0.17 -5.68 -8.03
N ALA A 83 -1.16 -5.65 -8.92
CA ALA A 83 -0.95 -5.26 -10.31
C ALA A 83 -0.46 -3.80 -10.44
N ASP A 84 -1.04 -2.87 -9.68
CA ASP A 84 -0.60 -1.47 -9.66
C ASP A 84 0.84 -1.34 -9.12
N ALA A 85 1.15 -2.03 -8.02
CA ALA A 85 2.49 -2.04 -7.43
C ALA A 85 3.55 -2.54 -8.43
N GLU A 86 3.26 -3.64 -9.12
CA GLU A 86 4.15 -4.19 -10.15
C GLU A 86 4.34 -3.24 -11.33
N ALA A 87 3.29 -2.54 -11.75
CA ALA A 87 3.39 -1.53 -12.79
C ALA A 87 4.32 -0.37 -12.39
N PHE A 88 4.22 0.13 -11.15
CA PHE A 88 5.14 1.15 -10.63
C PHE A 88 6.58 0.65 -10.55
N ILE A 89 6.80 -0.58 -10.09
CA ILE A 89 8.14 -1.18 -10.03
C ILE A 89 8.72 -1.33 -11.43
N ALA A 90 7.94 -1.80 -12.41
CA ALA A 90 8.36 -1.92 -13.80
C ALA A 90 8.74 -0.55 -14.39
N ALA A 91 7.92 0.47 -14.17
CA ALA A 91 8.17 1.83 -14.66
C ALA A 91 9.47 2.43 -14.09
N THR A 92 9.88 2.05 -12.89
CA THR A 92 11.16 2.50 -12.30
C THR A 92 12.40 1.78 -12.85
N ASN A 93 12.21 0.63 -13.52
CA ASN A 93 13.29 -0.16 -14.10
C ASN A 93 13.49 0.08 -15.61
N SER A 94 12.59 0.81 -16.26
CA SER A 94 12.74 1.16 -17.68
C SER A 94 13.76 2.31 -17.83
N PRO A 95 14.87 2.11 -18.58
CA PRO A 95 15.74 3.22 -18.92
C PRO A 95 14.95 4.20 -19.81
N VAL A 96 14.98 5.48 -19.45
CA VAL A 96 14.53 6.57 -20.32
C VAL A 96 15.35 6.48 -21.60
N HIS A 97 14.68 6.19 -22.72
CA HIS A 97 15.31 6.02 -24.03
C HIS A 97 15.15 7.27 -24.88
#